data_AF-A0A089MAG3-F1
#
_entry.id   AF-A0A089MAG3-F1
#
_cell.length_a   1.000
_cell.length_b   1.000
_cell.length_c   1.000
_cell.angle_alpha   90.00
_cell.angle_beta   90.00
_cell.angle_gamma   90.00
#
_symmetry.space_group_name_H-M   'P 1'
#
loop_
_entity.id
_entity.type
_entity.pdbx_description
1 polymer ?
#
loop_
_entity_poly.entity_id
_entity_poly.type
_entity_poly.pdbx_seq_one_letter_code
_entity_poly.pdbx_strand_id
1 'polypeptide(L)' 'MGDKQYQARIEQARKELHALALELGIQHPRVLSQSVKLDVLINEYIDCQADDDGEFSRRGH' A
#
# COMPACT_ATOMS: atom_id res chain seq x y z
N MET A 1 -3.34 6.48 -15.46
CA MET A 1 -4.37 6.57 -14.40
C MET A 1 -4.21 5.48 -13.32
N GLY A 2 -3.05 4.83 -13.19
CA GLY A 2 -2.84 3.72 -12.22
C GLY A 2 -2.63 4.19 -10.78
N ASP A 3 -1.75 5.18 -10.56
CA ASP A 3 -1.36 5.64 -9.22
C ASP A 3 -2.53 6.04 -8.31
N LYS A 4 -3.50 6.79 -8.85
CA LYS A 4 -4.65 7.27 -8.06
C LYS A 4 -5.51 6.12 -7.53
N GLN A 5 -5.57 5.02 -8.28
CA GLN A 5 -6.36 3.85 -7.89
C GLN A 5 -5.63 3.04 -6.80
N TYR A 6 -4.30 2.89 -6.91
CA TYR A 6 -3.49 2.28 -5.86
C TYR A 6 -3.50 3.12 -4.58
N GLN A 7 -3.30 4.44 -4.68
CA GLN A 7 -3.37 5.36 -3.55
C GLN A 7 -4.72 5.29 -2.84
N ALA A 8 -5.84 5.26 -3.58
CA ALA A 8 -7.17 5.12 -3.01
C ALA A 8 -7.34 3.80 -2.24
N ARG A 9 -6.82 2.68 -2.79
CA ARG A 9 -6.86 1.36 -2.13
C ARG A 9 -6.01 1.33 -0.86
N ILE A 10 -4.82 1.93 -0.89
CA ILE A 10 -3.95 2.05 0.29
C ILE A 10 -4.64 2.89 1.37
N GLU A 11 -5.22 4.03 1.01
CA GLU A 11 -5.90 4.89 1.98
C GLU A 11 -7.11 4.19 2.60
N GLN A 12 -7.89 3.47 1.79
CA GLN A 12 -9.01 2.68 2.29
C GLN A 12 -8.55 1.59 3.27
N ALA A 13 -7.55 0.80 2.89
CA ALA A 13 -7.01 -0.25 3.74
C ALA A 13 -6.42 0.31 5.05
N ARG A 14 -5.83 1.51 5.01
CA ARG A 14 -5.34 2.22 6.20
C ARG A 14 -6.47 2.65 7.14
N LYS A 15 -7.57 3.19 6.60
CA LYS A 15 -8.76 3.55 7.38
C LYS A 15 -9.38 2.33 8.04
N GLU A 16 -9.49 1.22 7.32
CA GLU A 16 -9.99 -0.05 7.85
C GLU A 16 -9.08 -0.60 8.96
N LEU A 17 -7.76 -0.56 8.76
CA LEU A 17 -6.80 -0.99 9.80
C LEU A 17 -6.94 -0.15 11.07
N HIS A 18 -7.07 1.17 10.93
CA HIS A 18 -7.25 2.07 12.06
C HIS A 18 -8.57 1.82 12.80
N ALA A 19 -9.67 1.63 12.05
CA ALA A 19 -10.97 1.29 12.64
C ALA A 19 -10.91 -0.04 13.42
N LEU A 20 -10.30 -1.07 12.83
CA LEU A 20 -10.11 -2.37 13.50
C LEU A 20 -9.21 -2.26 14.73
N ALA A 21 -8.15 -1.44 14.68
CA ALA A 21 -7.25 -1.23 15.80
C ALA A 21 -7.94 -0.51 16.97
N LEU A 22 -8.83 0.44 16.68
CA LEU A 22 -9.65 1.11 17.69
C LEU A 22 -10.69 0.18 18.32
N GLU A 23 -11.32 -0.69 17.52
CA GLU A 23 -12.38 -1.59 17.99
C GLU A 23 -11.85 -2.81 18.75
N LEU A 24 -10.79 -3.44 18.23
CA LEU A 24 -10.31 -4.76 18.68
C LEU A 24 -8.95 -4.71 19.38
N GLY A 25 -8.23 -3.60 19.24
CA GLY A 25 -6.87 -3.44 19.74
C GLY A 25 -5.79 -3.89 18.75
N ILE A 26 -4.60 -3.29 18.87
CA ILE A 26 -3.49 -3.41 17.90
C ILE A 26 -2.98 -4.87 17.74
N GLN A 27 -3.06 -5.68 18.80
CA GLN A 27 -2.58 -7.07 18.79
C GLN A 27 -3.63 -8.07 18.27
N HIS A 28 -4.82 -7.61 17.90
CA HIS A 28 -5.86 -8.51 17.44
C HIS A 28 -5.46 -9.16 16.11
N PRO A 29 -5.65 -10.49 15.92
CA PRO A 29 -5.20 -11.20 14.71
C PRO A 29 -5.78 -10.63 13.41
N ARG A 30 -7.00 -10.05 13.46
CA ARG A 30 -7.60 -9.34 12.31
C ARG A 30 -6.88 -8.04 11.96
N VAL A 31 -6.40 -7.29 12.97
CA VAL A 31 -5.62 -6.06 12.78
C VAL A 31 -4.26 -6.41 12.18
N LEU A 32 -3.58 -7.43 12.72
CA LEU A 32 -2.31 -7.92 12.18
C LEU A 32 -2.46 -8.45 10.74
N SER A 33 -3.54 -9.17 10.44
CA SER A 33 -3.81 -9.62 9.07
C SER A 33 -4.06 -8.45 8.11
N GLN A 34 -4.76 -7.41 8.59
CA GLN A 34 -5.02 -6.21 7.79
C GLN A 34 -3.75 -5.37 7.60
N SER A 35 -2.83 -5.34 8.58
CA SER A 35 -1.57 -4.62 8.44
C SER A 35 -0.67 -5.27 7.39
N VAL A 36 -0.64 -6.61 7.33
CA VAL A 36 0.09 -7.33 6.27
C VAL A 36 -0.50 -7.01 4.90
N LYS A 37 -1.83 -6.96 4.76
CA LYS A 37 -2.48 -6.58 3.49
C LYS A 37 -2.14 -5.15 3.06
N LEU A 38 -2.10 -4.21 4.01
CA LEU A 38 -1.72 -2.83 3.73
C LEU A 38 -0.26 -2.75 3.28
N ASP A 39 0.64 -3.51 3.91
CA ASP A 39 2.06 -3.57 3.55
C ASP A 39 2.27 -4.08 2.11
N VAL A 40 1.57 -5.16 1.74
CA VAL A 40 1.58 -5.68 0.36
C VAL A 40 1.11 -4.64 -0.65
N LEU A 41 0.00 -3.95 -0.39
CA LEU A 41 -0.53 -2.90 -1.28
C LEU A 41 0.45 -1.72 -1.45
N ILE A 42 1.17 -1.37 -0.39
CA ILE A 42 2.21 -0.33 -0.44
C ILE A 42 3.39 -0.80 -1.28
N ASN A 43 3.84 -2.05 -1.09
CA ASN A 43 4.94 -2.61 -1.88
C ASN A 43 4.56 -2.72 -3.37
N GLU A 44 3.34 -3.15 -3.70
CA GLU A 44 2.84 -3.17 -5.08
C GLU A 44 2.80 -1.78 -5.71
N TYR A 45 2.43 -0.76 -4.93
CA TYR A 45 2.45 0.63 -5.39
C TYR A 45 3.86 1.14 -5.65
N ILE A 46 4.81 0.84 -4.75
CA ILE A 46 6.22 1.19 -4.92
C ILE A 46 6.81 0.51 -6.16
N ASP A 47 6.51 -0.77 -6.37
CA ASP A 47 6.95 -1.54 -7.54
C ASP A 47 6.38 -0.95 -8.84
N CYS A 48 5.08 -0.64 -8.86
CA CYS A 48 4.45 0.04 -10.00
C CYS A 48 5.05 1.44 -10.27
N GLN A 49 5.46 2.18 -9.25
CA GLN A 49 6.14 3.46 -9.43
C GLN A 49 7.59 3.30 -9.92
N ALA A 50 8.29 2.29 -9.43
CA ALA A 50 9.68 2.01 -9.83
C ALA A 50 9.77 1.56 -11.30
N ASP A 51 8.77 0.84 -11.81
CA ASP A 51 8.68 0.46 -13.23
C ASP A 51 8.38 1.68 -14.14
N ASP A 52 7.62 2.68 -13.67
CA ASP A 52 7.34 3.93 -14.41
C ASP A 52 8.57 4.86 -14.45
N ASP A 53 9.36 4.91 -13.37
CA ASP A 53 10.62 5.69 -13.29
C ASP A 53 11.77 5.01 -14.07
N GLY A 54 11.64 3.71 -14.38
CA GLY A 54 12.60 2.91 -15.14
C GLY A 54 12.76 3.29 -16.62
N GLU A 55 11.86 4.11 -17.19
CA GLU A 55 11.99 4.62 -18.56
C GLU A 55 12.96 5.83 -18.66
N PHE A 56 13.31 6.49 -17.55
CA PHE A 56 14.15 7.70 -17.58
C PHE A 56 15.66 7.46 -17.44
N SER A 57 16.12 6.25 -17.06
CA SER A 57 17.55 5.96 -16.86
C SER A 57 18.21 5.10 -17.95
N ARG A 58 17.70 5.10 -19.19
CA ARG A 58 18.36 4.46 -20.36
C ARG A 58 18.86 5.43 -21.44
N ARG A 59 19.06 6.71 -21.11
CA ARG A 59 19.80 7.67 -21.96
C ARG A 59 21.01 8.20 -21.20
N GLY A 60 22.05 7.38 -21.13
CA GLY A 60 23.31 7.74 -20.51
C GLY A 60 24.37 6.67 -20.74
N HIS A 61 24.61 6.34 -22.01
CA HIS A 61 25.83 5.66 -22.44
C HIS A 61 26.41 6.43 -23.62
#